data_AF-A0A256LFQ8-F1
#
_entry.id   AF-A0A256LFQ8-F1
#
_cell.length_a   1.000
_cell.length_b   1.000
_cell.length_c   1.000
_cell.angle_alpha   90.00
_cell.angle_beta   90.00
_cell.angle_gamma   90.00
#
_symmetry.space_group_name_H-M   'P 1'
#
loop_
_entity.id
_entity.type
_entity.pdbx_description
1 polymer ?
#
loop_
_entity_poly.entity_id
_entity_poly.type
_entity_poly.pdbx_seq_one_letter_code
_entity_poly.pdbx_strand_id
1 'polypeptide(L)'
;MRYTVQLTQGQTCGQIPVKNRQGEIVYILKGNLNEFNQPIILTDINHNEIGRLYLDSNHILASYSVDVVNHSLVKVKKLNSRFTNLFYITRLNYWVEGSLKQGRYSFYSGIKKVANVYSLVTDTGLTWTCDISRPEDVPFIILISLLFTQWHTKPLLLPTFNFQNRISAPS
;
A
#
# COMPACT_ATOMS: atom_id res chain seq x y z
N MET A 1 15.76 -5.52 -5.46
CA MET A 1 15.10 -4.62 -6.44
C MET A 1 14.37 -3.54 -5.68
N ARG A 2 14.43 -2.28 -6.12
CA ARG A 2 13.79 -1.16 -5.43
C ARG A 2 12.60 -0.66 -6.25
N TYR A 3 11.48 -0.46 -5.57
CA TYR A 3 10.26 0.09 -6.15
C TYR A 3 9.76 1.24 -5.29
N THR A 4 9.28 2.31 -5.92
CA THR A 4 8.81 3.51 -5.26
C THR A 4 7.43 3.89 -5.78
N VAL A 5 6.56 4.27 -4.86
CA VAL A 5 5.19 4.71 -5.13
C VAL A 5 4.95 6.02 -4.40
N GLN A 6 4.50 7.02 -5.12
CA GLN A 6 4.18 8.35 -4.59
C GLN A 6 2.66 8.50 -4.50
N LEU A 7 2.16 8.64 -3.29
CA LEU A 7 0.75 8.86 -2.98
C LEU A 7 0.55 10.37 -2.74
N THR A 8 0.09 11.08 -3.77
CA THR A 8 -0.15 12.52 -3.73
C THR A 8 -1.61 12.83 -3.39
N GLN A 9 -1.87 13.82 -2.54
CA GLN A 9 -3.24 14.21 -2.13
C GLN A 9 -4.06 14.91 -3.24
N GLY A 10 -3.44 15.36 -4.33
CA GLY A 10 -4.10 16.13 -5.39
C GLY A 10 -4.20 15.45 -6.75
N GLN A 11 -3.56 14.29 -6.93
CA GLN A 11 -3.65 13.52 -8.15
C GLN A 11 -3.88 12.07 -7.79
N THR A 12 -4.96 11.50 -8.27
CA THR A 12 -4.97 10.16 -8.86
C THR A 12 -6.35 9.92 -9.43
N CYS A 13 -6.45 10.10 -10.74
CA CYS A 13 -7.52 9.56 -11.54
C CYS A 13 -7.38 8.02 -11.53
N GLY A 14 -7.71 7.39 -10.39
CA GLY A 14 -7.71 5.95 -10.18
C GLY A 14 -6.43 5.18 -10.53
N GLN A 15 -5.28 5.82 -10.79
CA GLN A 15 -4.05 5.17 -11.24
C GLN A 15 -2.80 5.80 -10.63
N ILE A 16 -1.90 4.98 -10.09
CA ILE A 16 -0.63 5.38 -9.47
C ILE A 16 0.52 4.61 -10.14
N PRO A 17 1.54 5.31 -10.67
CA PRO A 17 2.71 4.64 -11.23
C PRO A 17 3.58 4.04 -10.11
N VAL A 18 4.06 2.83 -10.34
CA VAL A 18 5.14 2.20 -9.56
C VAL A 18 6.42 2.33 -10.35
N LYS A 19 7.41 3.01 -9.76
CA LYS A 19 8.70 3.26 -10.39
C LYS A 19 9.77 2.31 -9.88
N ASN A 20 10.69 1.88 -10.74
CA ASN A 20 11.87 1.12 -10.34
C ASN A 20 12.96 2.06 -9.77
N ARG A 21 14.16 1.51 -9.48
CA ARG A 21 15.31 2.27 -8.96
C ARG A 21 15.77 3.39 -9.91
N GLN A 22 15.61 3.19 -11.22
CA GLN A 22 15.97 4.12 -12.28
C GLN A 22 14.92 5.23 -12.46
N GLY A 23 13.77 5.14 -11.77
CA GLY A 23 12.66 6.08 -11.91
C GLY A 23 11.70 5.75 -13.05
N GLU A 24 11.92 4.65 -13.76
CA GLU A 24 11.07 4.19 -14.86
C GLU A 24 9.80 3.56 -14.30
N ILE A 25 8.66 3.87 -14.93
CA ILE A 25 7.38 3.24 -14.59
C ILE A 25 7.44 1.80 -15.08
N VAL A 26 7.29 0.85 -14.16
CA VAL A 26 7.33 -0.60 -14.45
C VAL A 26 6.00 -1.28 -14.16
N TYR A 27 5.19 -0.68 -13.29
CA TYR A 27 3.83 -1.13 -13.02
C TYR A 27 2.90 0.06 -12.80
N ILE A 28 1.59 -0.20 -12.87
CA ILE A 28 0.55 0.78 -12.60
C ILE A 28 -0.44 0.16 -11.63
N LEU A 29 -0.59 0.76 -10.46
CA LEU A 29 -1.68 0.49 -9.51
C LEU A 29 -2.94 1.19 -9.99
N LYS A 30 -4.07 0.50 -10.05
CA LYS A 30 -5.36 1.03 -10.47
C LYS A 30 -6.42 0.76 -9.40
N GLY A 31 -7.35 1.69 -9.20
CA GLY A 31 -8.47 1.55 -8.27
C GLY A 31 -8.66 2.78 -7.39
N ASN A 32 -9.74 2.75 -6.60
CA ASN A 32 -10.07 3.85 -5.69
C ASN A 32 -9.45 3.58 -4.31
N LEU A 33 -8.39 4.32 -3.97
CA LEU A 33 -7.75 4.21 -2.66
C LEU A 33 -8.62 4.70 -1.49
N ASN A 34 -9.72 5.39 -1.76
CA ASN A 34 -10.65 5.89 -0.74
C ASN A 34 -11.80 4.92 -0.47
N GLU A 35 -12.04 3.94 -1.34
CA GLU A 35 -13.16 2.98 -1.22
C GLU A 35 -12.67 1.55 -1.04
N PHE A 36 -12.77 1.07 0.20
CA PHE A 36 -12.24 -0.22 0.64
C PHE A 36 -12.89 -1.44 -0.07
N ASN A 37 -14.12 -1.28 -0.53
CA ASN A 37 -14.89 -2.40 -1.11
C ASN A 37 -14.53 -2.66 -2.58
N GLN A 38 -13.76 -1.77 -3.22
CA GLN A 38 -13.35 -1.94 -4.61
C GLN A 38 -11.96 -2.60 -4.70
N PRO A 39 -11.75 -3.50 -5.67
CA PRO A 39 -10.44 -4.10 -5.87
C PRO A 39 -9.41 -3.05 -6.29
N ILE A 40 -8.21 -3.15 -5.74
CA ILE A 40 -7.02 -2.49 -6.28
C ILE A 40 -6.30 -3.47 -7.20
N ILE A 41 -5.98 -3.04 -8.42
CA ILE A 41 -5.38 -3.87 -9.46
C ILE A 41 -3.95 -3.39 -9.72
N LEU A 42 -3.00 -4.30 -9.80
CA LEU A 42 -1.64 -4.04 -10.26
C LEU A 42 -1.51 -4.55 -11.70
N THR A 43 -1.10 -3.65 -12.59
CA THR A 43 -0.87 -3.95 -14.02
C THR A 43 0.56 -3.70 -14.43
N ASP A 44 1.02 -4.35 -15.51
CA ASP A 44 2.23 -3.95 -16.23
C ASP A 44 2.02 -2.62 -16.97
N ILE A 45 3.06 -2.13 -17.65
CA ILE A 45 2.99 -0.92 -18.48
C ILE A 45 2.08 -1.05 -19.72
N ASN A 46 1.77 -2.28 -20.13
CA ASN A 46 0.84 -2.58 -21.22
C ASN A 46 -0.60 -2.78 -20.71
N HIS A 47 -0.85 -2.50 -19.43
CA HIS A 47 -2.13 -2.68 -18.74
C HIS A 47 -2.61 -4.13 -18.59
N ASN A 48 -1.75 -5.12 -18.79
CA ASN A 48 -2.07 -6.49 -18.42
C ASN A 48 -2.06 -6.63 -16.90
N GLU A 49 -3.07 -7.30 -16.37
CA GLU A 49 -3.14 -7.55 -14.93
C GLU A 49 -2.06 -8.54 -14.47
N ILE A 50 -1.38 -8.17 -13.40
CA ILE A 50 -0.39 -9.02 -12.73
C ILE A 50 -0.96 -9.53 -11.40
N GLY A 51 -1.81 -8.74 -10.75
CA GLY A 51 -2.53 -9.17 -9.57
C GLY A 51 -3.50 -8.12 -9.05
N ARG A 52 -4.24 -8.48 -8.02
CA ARG A 52 -5.25 -7.65 -7.39
C ARG A 52 -5.33 -7.88 -5.88
N LEU A 53 -5.74 -6.85 -5.17
CA LEU A 53 -6.06 -6.84 -3.75
C LEU A 53 -7.55 -6.52 -3.61
N TYR A 54 -8.28 -7.32 -2.84
CA TYR A 54 -9.70 -7.07 -2.58
C TYR A 54 -10.14 -7.56 -1.20
N LEU A 55 -11.19 -6.94 -0.67
CA LEU A 55 -11.81 -7.34 0.58
C LEU A 55 -12.53 -8.68 0.41
N ASP A 56 -12.30 -9.62 1.33
CA ASP A 56 -13.05 -10.87 1.40
C ASP A 56 -14.43 -10.59 2.02
N SER A 57 -15.49 -10.71 1.23
CA SER A 57 -16.88 -10.40 1.63
C SER A 57 -17.48 -11.42 2.62
N ASN A 58 -16.80 -12.54 2.89
CA ASN A 58 -17.45 -13.71 3.49
C ASN A 58 -17.14 -13.94 4.99
N HIS A 59 -16.48 -13.02 5.69
CA HIS A 59 -16.03 -13.27 7.08
C HIS A 59 -16.29 -12.12 8.08
N ILE A 60 -16.53 -12.53 9.33
CA ILE A 60 -16.80 -11.73 10.55
C ILE A 60 -15.63 -10.77 10.92
N LEU A 61 -14.47 -10.95 10.30
CA LEU A 61 -13.26 -10.13 10.46
C LEU A 61 -12.81 -9.64 9.09
N ALA A 62 -12.48 -8.36 8.96
CA ALA A 62 -11.96 -7.78 7.73
C ALA A 62 -10.68 -8.52 7.30
N SER A 63 -10.80 -9.37 6.29
CA SER A 63 -9.71 -10.15 5.72
C SER A 63 -9.58 -9.84 4.24
N TYR A 64 -8.36 -9.97 3.74
CA TYR A 64 -7.97 -9.41 2.46
C TYR A 64 -7.35 -10.48 1.62
N SER A 65 -7.78 -10.56 0.37
CA SER A 65 -7.25 -11.49 -0.58
C SER A 65 -6.34 -10.77 -1.57
N VAL A 66 -5.19 -11.38 -1.82
CA VAL A 66 -4.22 -10.98 -2.85
C VAL A 66 -4.17 -12.11 -3.86
N ASP A 67 -4.64 -11.82 -5.06
CA ASP A 67 -4.63 -12.75 -6.19
C ASP A 67 -3.57 -12.27 -7.19
N VAL A 68 -2.60 -13.12 -7.51
CA VAL A 68 -1.50 -12.79 -8.44
C VAL A 68 -1.55 -13.85 -9.53
N VAL A 69 -1.49 -13.40 -10.78
CA VAL A 69 -1.61 -14.26 -11.96
C VAL A 69 -0.59 -15.39 -11.90
N ASN A 70 -1.04 -16.63 -12.16
CA ASN A 70 -0.26 -17.86 -12.06
C ASN A 70 0.25 -18.22 -10.66
N HIS A 71 -0.28 -17.59 -9.61
CA HIS A 71 0.01 -17.96 -8.23
C HIS A 71 -1.25 -18.38 -7.49
N SER A 72 -1.03 -19.10 -6.39
CA SER A 72 -2.09 -19.42 -5.44
C SER A 72 -2.65 -18.16 -4.78
N LEU A 73 -3.97 -18.09 -4.60
CA LEU A 73 -4.63 -17.04 -3.82
C LEU A 73 -4.03 -16.93 -2.41
N VAL A 74 -3.65 -15.72 -2.02
CA VAL A 74 -3.03 -15.40 -0.74
C VAL A 74 -4.00 -14.58 0.11
N LYS A 75 -4.07 -14.83 1.41
CA LYS A 75 -4.83 -14.03 2.36
C LYS A 75 -3.91 -13.30 3.33
N VAL A 76 -4.20 -12.03 3.58
CA VAL A 76 -3.55 -11.21 4.60
C VAL A 76 -4.43 -11.22 5.85
N LYS A 77 -3.89 -11.74 6.95
CA LYS A 77 -4.58 -11.80 8.24
C LYS A 77 -3.85 -10.97 9.26
N LYS A 78 -4.55 -10.06 9.92
CA LYS A 78 -4.05 -9.38 11.11
C LYS A 78 -4.09 -10.36 12.29
N LEU A 79 -2.95 -10.58 12.95
CA LEU A 79 -2.88 -11.37 14.16
C LEU A 79 -3.00 -10.42 15.37
N ASN A 80 -3.91 -10.74 16.28
CA ASN A 80 -4.10 -9.95 17.50
C ASN A 80 -2.94 -10.24 18.45
N SER A 81 -1.98 -9.33 18.55
CA SER A 81 -0.87 -9.37 19.51
C SER A 81 -0.87 -8.10 20.36
N ARG A 82 -0.51 -8.24 21.65
CA ARG A 82 -0.42 -7.14 22.61
C ARG A 82 0.76 -6.19 22.34
N PHE A 83 1.75 -6.58 21.54
CA PHE A 83 3.00 -5.82 21.38
C PHE A 83 3.48 -5.49 19.96
N THR A 84 2.83 -5.95 18.89
CA THR A 84 3.19 -5.58 17.50
C THR A 84 2.02 -5.80 16.54
N ASN A 85 1.94 -5.03 15.45
CA ASN A 85 1.03 -5.31 14.34
C ASN A 85 1.63 -6.47 13.50
N LEU A 86 1.41 -7.70 13.92
CA LEU A 86 1.91 -8.88 13.21
C LEU A 86 0.86 -9.32 12.18
N PHE A 87 1.27 -9.41 10.91
CA PHE A 87 0.42 -9.91 9.83
C PHE A 87 0.97 -11.22 9.33
N TYR A 88 0.08 -12.18 9.13
CA TYR A 88 0.40 -13.44 8.47
C TYR A 88 -0.20 -13.46 7.08
N ILE A 89 0.63 -13.83 6.12
CA ILE A 89 0.28 -13.90 4.70
C ILE A 89 0.28 -15.38 4.32
N THR A 90 -0.92 -15.94 4.17
CA THR A 90 -1.12 -17.38 3.98
C THR A 90 -0.46 -17.87 2.70
N ARG A 91 -0.03 -19.14 2.65
CA ARG A 91 0.65 -19.81 1.51
C ARG A 91 2.05 -19.29 1.20
N LEU A 92 2.31 -17.98 1.34
CA LEU A 92 3.67 -17.44 1.28
C LEU A 92 4.47 -17.73 2.57
N ASN A 93 3.76 -17.99 3.67
CA ASN A 93 4.34 -18.12 5.01
C ASN A 93 5.14 -16.87 5.42
N TYR A 94 4.65 -15.70 5.01
CA TYR A 94 5.29 -14.44 5.39
C TYR A 94 4.73 -13.92 6.70
N TRP A 95 5.63 -13.34 7.48
CA TRP A 95 5.26 -12.49 8.60
C TRP A 95 5.90 -11.11 8.45
N VAL A 96 5.25 -10.12 9.05
CA VAL A 96 5.64 -8.71 8.94
C VAL A 96 6.03 -8.19 10.31
N GLU A 97 7.16 -7.50 10.37
CA GLU A 97 7.72 -6.90 11.59
C GLU A 97 7.96 -5.42 11.40
N GLY A 98 7.88 -4.66 12.49
CA GLY A 98 8.18 -3.23 12.53
C GLY A 98 6.96 -2.37 12.77
N SER A 99 7.06 -1.09 12.40
CA SER A 99 6.04 -0.08 12.66
C SER A 99 5.34 0.32 11.37
N LEU A 100 4.14 -0.23 11.16
CA LEU A 100 3.25 0.25 10.08
C LEU A 100 2.94 1.75 10.23
N LYS A 101 2.80 2.23 11.48
CA LYS A 101 2.54 3.64 11.77
C LYS A 101 3.65 4.58 11.30
N GLN A 102 4.90 4.16 11.49
CA GLN A 102 6.06 4.93 11.03
C GLN A 102 6.39 4.61 9.56
N GLY A 103 5.60 3.75 8.91
CA GLY A 103 5.84 3.28 7.55
C GLY A 103 7.15 2.50 7.41
N ARG A 104 7.68 1.91 8.50
CA ARG A 104 8.98 1.22 8.54
C ARG A 104 8.80 -0.21 8.99
N TYR A 105 8.79 -1.16 8.05
CA TYR A 105 8.54 -2.57 8.34
C TYR A 105 9.26 -3.49 7.35
N SER A 106 9.42 -4.75 7.72
CA SER A 106 10.07 -5.77 6.90
C SER A 106 9.18 -7.00 6.76
N PHE A 107 9.24 -7.63 5.58
CA PHE A 107 8.63 -8.92 5.31
C PHE A 107 9.67 -10.02 5.47
N TYR A 108 9.27 -11.12 6.10
CA TYR A 108 10.11 -12.28 6.34
C TYR A 108 9.43 -13.57 5.89
N SER A 109 10.20 -14.46 5.27
CA SER A 109 9.82 -15.86 5.03
C SER A 109 10.65 -16.75 5.95
N GLY A 110 10.02 -17.35 6.96
CA GLY A 110 10.78 -17.93 8.07
C GLY A 110 11.65 -16.86 8.74
N ILE A 111 12.95 -17.08 8.87
CA ILE A 111 13.90 -16.08 9.42
C ILE A 111 14.48 -15.13 8.36
N LYS A 112 14.25 -15.40 7.07
CA LYS A 112 14.88 -14.67 5.97
C LYS A 112 14.08 -13.43 5.63
N LYS A 113 14.71 -12.25 5.69
CA LYS A 113 14.13 -11.00 5.20
C LYS A 113 13.98 -11.04 3.68
N VAL A 114 12.76 -10.89 3.18
CA VAL A 114 12.43 -10.90 1.74
C VAL A 114 12.10 -9.52 1.21
N ALA A 115 11.69 -8.59 2.08
CA ALA A 115 11.59 -7.19 1.72
C ALA A 115 11.70 -6.25 2.91
N ASN A 116 12.06 -5.01 2.61
CA ASN A 116 12.05 -3.89 3.53
C ASN A 116 11.22 -2.75 2.93
N VAL A 117 10.40 -2.11 3.76
CA VAL A 117 9.55 -1.00 3.37
C VAL A 117 9.82 0.18 4.28
N TYR A 118 10.01 1.34 3.67
CA TYR A 118 10.08 2.60 4.38
C TYR A 118 9.25 3.66 3.66
N SER A 119 8.55 4.47 4.43
CA SER A 119 7.80 5.62 3.92
C SER A 119 8.45 6.94 4.36
N LEU A 120 8.39 7.92 3.48
CA LEU A 120 8.86 9.29 3.69
C LEU A 120 7.70 10.22 3.34
N VAL A 121 7.33 11.08 4.27
CA VAL A 121 6.43 12.20 4.00
C VAL A 121 7.26 13.32 3.40
N THR A 122 6.85 13.78 2.23
CA THR A 122 7.46 14.91 1.52
C THR A 122 6.41 16.00 1.31
N ASP A 123 6.84 17.18 0.89
CA ASP A 123 5.94 18.31 0.58
C ASP A 123 4.90 17.97 -0.52
N THR A 124 5.19 16.94 -1.33
CA THR A 124 4.32 16.47 -2.42
C THR A 124 3.38 15.33 -2.02
N GLY A 125 3.52 14.78 -0.81
CA GLY A 125 2.74 13.65 -0.32
C GLY A 125 3.59 12.53 0.27
N LEU A 126 2.95 11.37 0.49
CA LEU A 126 3.60 10.19 1.07
C LEU A 126 4.27 9.39 -0.04
N THR A 127 5.57 9.19 0.05
CA THR A 127 6.30 8.26 -0.82
C THR A 127 6.66 7.03 -0.02
N TRP A 128 6.25 5.85 -0.46
CA TRP A 128 6.75 4.59 0.10
C TRP A 128 7.70 3.91 -0.88
N THR A 129 8.74 3.28 -0.32
CA THR A 129 9.74 2.53 -1.07
C THR A 129 9.84 1.12 -0.53
N CYS A 130 9.81 0.15 -1.44
CA CYS A 130 10.00 -1.26 -1.15
C CYS A 130 11.31 -1.75 -1.77
N ASP A 131 12.22 -2.24 -0.93
CA ASP A 131 13.38 -3.02 -1.34
C ASP A 131 13.01 -4.51 -1.26
N ILE A 132 12.83 -5.16 -2.41
CA ILE A 132 12.33 -6.52 -2.57
C ILE A 132 13.43 -7.45 -3.08
N SER A 133 13.65 -8.57 -2.40
CA SER A 133 14.77 -9.48 -2.68
C SER A 133 14.57 -10.30 -3.95
N ARG A 134 13.34 -10.71 -4.28
CA ARG A 134 13.05 -11.65 -5.38
C ARG A 134 11.93 -11.15 -6.31
N PRO A 135 12.03 -11.35 -7.63
CA PRO A 135 11.04 -10.83 -8.59
C PRO A 135 9.63 -11.38 -8.36
N GLU A 136 9.51 -12.66 -7.99
CA GLU A 136 8.22 -13.31 -7.76
C GLU A 136 7.44 -12.72 -6.56
N ASP A 137 8.14 -12.06 -5.63
CA ASP A 137 7.51 -11.45 -4.46
C ASP A 137 6.95 -10.05 -4.74
N VAL A 138 7.32 -9.46 -5.88
CA VAL A 138 7.05 -8.05 -6.21
C VAL A 138 5.55 -7.72 -6.21
N PRO A 139 4.67 -8.46 -6.90
CA PRO A 139 3.25 -8.15 -6.92
C PRO A 139 2.62 -8.23 -5.52
N PHE A 140 2.97 -9.26 -4.76
CA PHE A 140 2.47 -9.46 -3.40
C PHE A 140 2.88 -8.32 -2.47
N ILE A 141 4.16 -7.98 -2.44
CA ILE A 141 4.66 -6.95 -1.52
C ILE A 141 4.11 -5.58 -1.89
N ILE A 142 4.03 -5.22 -3.17
CA ILE A 142 3.45 -3.93 -3.60
C ILE A 142 1.99 -3.81 -3.12
N LEU A 143 1.17 -4.82 -3.39
CA LEU A 143 -0.25 -4.81 -3.03
C LEU A 143 -0.46 -4.80 -1.50
N ILE A 144 0.31 -5.59 -0.76
CA ILE A 144 0.20 -5.65 0.70
C ILE A 144 0.73 -4.38 1.36
N SER A 145 1.79 -3.77 0.81
CA SER A 145 2.31 -2.50 1.29
C SER A 145 1.33 -1.35 1.12
N LEU A 146 0.57 -1.36 0.02
CA LEU A 146 -0.52 -0.41 -0.19
C LEU A 146 -1.63 -0.59 0.85
N LEU A 147 -2.06 -1.84 1.10
CA LEU A 147 -3.03 -2.17 2.16
C LEU A 147 -2.60 -1.62 3.52
N PHE A 148 -1.35 -1.85 3.92
CA PHE A 148 -0.84 -1.39 5.21
C PHE A 148 -0.78 0.13 5.32
N THR A 149 -0.49 0.81 4.22
CA THR A 149 -0.50 2.28 4.18
C THR A 149 -1.90 2.81 4.49
N GLN A 150 -2.94 2.20 3.92
CA GLN A 150 -4.34 2.60 4.15
C GLN A 150 -4.84 2.29 5.57
N TRP A 151 -4.43 1.16 6.16
CA TRP A 151 -4.80 0.80 7.54
C TRP A 151 -4.21 1.70 8.62
N HIS A 152 -3.19 2.49 8.30
CA HIS A 152 -2.51 3.37 9.27
C HIS A 152 -2.58 4.85 8.95
N THR A 153 -3.03 5.23 7.76
CA THR A 153 -3.60 6.56 7.57
C THR A 153 -4.87 6.65 8.42
N LYS A 154 -4.85 7.45 9.50
CA LYS A 154 -6.06 8.21 9.87
C LYS A 154 -6.64 8.75 8.55
N PRO A 155 -7.98 8.79 8.34
CA PRO A 155 -8.51 9.50 7.18
C PRO A 155 -7.75 10.82 7.11
N LEU A 156 -7.10 11.08 5.97
CA LEU A 156 -6.30 12.28 5.79
C LEU A 156 -7.29 13.43 5.89
N LEU A 157 -7.46 13.98 7.10
CA LEU A 157 -8.30 15.12 7.34
C LEU A 157 -7.60 16.29 6.69
N LEU A 158 -8.28 16.90 5.72
CA LEU A 158 -7.86 18.16 5.11
C LEU A 158 -7.62 19.19 6.22
N PRO A 159 -6.60 20.05 6.12
CA PRO A 159 -6.56 21.23 6.96
C PRO A 159 -7.85 22.02 6.72
N THR A 160 -8.59 22.31 7.79
CA THR A 160 -9.68 23.27 7.74
C THR A 160 -9.07 24.63 7.42
N PHE A 161 -9.26 25.10 6.18
CA PHE A 161 -9.01 26.49 5.85
C PHE A 161 -10.08 27.33 6.56
N ASN A 162 -9.72 27.89 7.72
CA ASN A 162 -10.46 29.00 8.28
C ASN A 162 -10.21 30.20 7.38
N PHE A 163 -11.12 30.44 6.43
CA PHE A 163 -11.24 31.77 5.85
C PHE A 163 -11.70 32.70 6.97
N GLN A 164 -10.75 33.31 7.69
CA GLN A 164 -11.05 34.53 8.42
C GLN A 164 -11.55 35.52 7.37
N ASN A 165 -12.84 35.82 7.43
CA ASN A 165 -13.45 36.94 6.74
C ASN A 165 -12.66 38.22 7.07
N ARG A 166 -11.65 38.56 6.26
CA ARG A 166 -11.26 39.94 6.06
C ARG A 166 -12.33 40.57 5.19
N ILE A 167 -13.46 40.90 5.80
CA ILE A 167 -14.28 41.99 5.29
C ILE A 167 -13.48 43.24 5.64
N SER A 168 -12.70 43.72 4.68
CA SER A 168 -12.20 45.09 4.65
C SER A 168 -13.42 46.02 4.71
N ALA A 169 -13.53 46.80 5.78
CA ALA A 169 -14.49 47.90 5.86
C ALA A 169 -14.09 48.96 4.82
N PRO A 170 -15.02 49.47 4.01
CA PRO A 170 -14.78 50.70 3.27
C PRO A 170 -14.81 51.90 4.22
N SER A 171 -14.00 52.90 3.87
CA SER A 171 -13.82 54.20 4.51
C SER A 171 -15.10 55.01 4.60
#